data_AF-A0A0L6J7P7-F1
#
_entry.id   AF-A0A0L6J7P7-F1
#
_cell.length_a   1.000
_cell.length_b   1.000
_cell.length_c   1.000
_cell.angle_alpha   90.00
_cell.angle_beta   90.00
_cell.angle_gamma   90.00
#
_symmetry.space_group_name_H-M   'P 1'
#
loop_
_entity.id
_entity.type
_entity.pdbx_description
1 polymer ?
#
loop_
_entity_poly.entity_id
_entity_poly.type
_entity_poly.pdbx_seq_one_letter_code
_entity_poly.pdbx_strand_id
1 'polypeptide(L)'
;MPLTTAQQAALDRLKSFYDGDNPYNSVTNPGGFRQGGHLYNFVPALKDLATVIAGAAALAVEVATNSAQSPKAVRVDGAQSYTDAEKAQGQANLGLAAVLTSFVAKAGGTMTGVLNIAMNYAQINFTQVGGTYDKEAWAALISGGDGKLYFQKQKAGAYFSNPLVVSEDGGISTAQIGDLNTRIEARALAYAAQRLPLTGGALTGSLAAPFFVANGTDGNSGYQLNSRTNSNDNVLTVNQGGVYSIYNQKAGYSPFNLNVTTGAINTREFGDLNTRIEARAKAFADAAQAAAAGESVSLAGDTMSGDLTISKGGASLWLKQSGGTYDGKQWRLYHYEGDSNLYLQDFTGSSIVANTHYFSRDGSVWTKQFGDLNARIEARGLAYQQVAQASAVRKDQASRQDMSGDLLVSKGYPVLGMNYPNVFYSGWMVREDSRTHLMNMSSNGSLFNIGSDGSVQTAQLGDLNGRIEARASAFAENARVAAYNAVVISARYVHVGDLDITGSYNGGMVEPYGGAVCTGRSSITSGDGNDIIIRAMRFRQPQIYVPNAGGWIQVGFA
;
A
#
# COMPACT_ATOMS: atom_id res chain seq x y z
N MET A 1 20.90 20.12 11.87
CA MET A 1 21.76 21.11 12.55
C MET A 1 22.49 22.04 11.58
N PRO A 2 22.97 23.22 12.01
CA PRO A 2 23.96 23.99 11.26
C PRO A 2 25.29 23.23 11.18
N LEU A 3 26.06 23.45 10.11
CA LEU A 3 27.42 22.92 9.98
C LEU A 3 28.30 23.39 11.15
N THR A 4 29.22 22.56 11.62
CA THR A 4 30.21 23.00 12.62
C THR A 4 31.05 24.15 12.06
N THR A 5 31.63 24.99 12.92
CA THR A 5 32.47 26.12 12.49
C THR A 5 33.59 25.70 11.53
N ALA A 6 34.18 24.52 11.75
CA ALA A 6 35.22 23.98 10.87
C ALA A 6 34.67 23.58 9.47
N GLN A 7 33.49 22.96 9.42
CA GLN A 7 32.83 22.57 8.18
C GLN A 7 32.33 23.80 7.40
N GLN A 8 31.78 24.78 8.09
CA GLN A 8 31.36 26.04 7.48
C GLN A 8 32.57 26.79 6.89
N ALA A 9 33.68 26.88 7.63
CA ALA A 9 34.91 27.48 7.12
C ALA A 9 35.50 26.72 5.91
N ALA A 10 35.41 25.39 5.88
CA ALA A 10 35.83 24.59 4.73
C ALA A 10 34.93 24.82 3.50
N LEU A 11 33.61 24.89 3.70
CA LEU A 11 32.66 25.23 2.64
C LEU A 11 32.90 26.63 2.08
N ASP A 12 33.18 27.59 2.96
CA ASP A 12 33.45 28.97 2.55
C ASP A 12 34.77 29.06 1.77
N ARG A 13 35.82 28.30 2.14
CA ARG A 13 37.06 28.20 1.34
C ARG A 13 36.84 27.54 -0.01
N LEU A 14 36.06 26.47 -0.10
CA LEU A 14 35.68 25.85 -1.38
C LEU A 14 35.02 26.86 -2.31
N LYS A 15 34.04 27.61 -1.80
CA LYS A 15 33.30 28.60 -2.60
C LYS A 15 34.13 29.84 -2.98
N SER A 16 34.87 30.40 -2.02
CA SER A 16 35.48 31.73 -2.20
C SER A 16 36.96 31.68 -2.59
N PHE A 17 37.73 30.71 -2.08
CA PHE A 17 39.18 30.64 -2.25
C PHE A 17 39.57 29.69 -3.40
N TYR A 18 38.90 28.54 -3.50
CA TYR A 18 39.18 27.52 -4.51
C TYR A 18 38.42 27.77 -5.82
N ASP A 19 37.09 27.95 -5.77
CA ASP A 19 36.27 28.25 -6.97
C ASP A 19 36.27 29.75 -7.31
N GLY A 20 35.92 30.63 -6.37
CA GLY A 20 35.78 32.08 -6.60
C GLY A 20 34.93 32.46 -7.83
N ASP A 21 34.92 33.74 -8.22
CA ASP A 21 34.16 34.20 -9.39
C ASP A 21 34.79 33.81 -10.74
N ASN A 22 35.92 33.10 -10.75
CA ASN A 22 36.66 32.81 -11.99
C ASN A 22 37.54 31.54 -11.83
N PRO A 23 36.93 30.34 -11.79
CA PRO A 23 37.56 29.07 -11.38
C PRO A 23 38.72 28.65 -12.30
N TYR A 24 38.70 29.11 -13.54
CA TYR A 24 39.81 29.01 -14.48
C TYR A 24 39.98 30.33 -15.23
N ASN A 25 41.20 30.85 -15.24
CA ASN A 25 41.55 32.01 -16.07
C ASN A 25 42.93 31.75 -16.68
N SER A 26 43.00 31.61 -18.01
CA SER A 26 44.23 31.25 -18.70
C SER A 26 45.39 32.24 -18.50
N VAL A 27 45.09 33.46 -18.08
CA VAL A 27 46.08 34.53 -17.86
C VAL A 27 46.45 34.67 -16.38
N THR A 28 45.47 34.65 -15.48
CA THR A 28 45.67 34.96 -14.05
C THR A 28 45.52 33.75 -13.11
N ASN A 29 45.11 32.59 -13.63
CA ASN A 29 44.92 31.34 -12.91
C ASN A 29 45.04 30.12 -13.87
N PRO A 30 46.15 29.98 -14.64
CA PRO A 30 46.30 28.88 -15.58
C PRO A 30 46.42 27.57 -14.80
N GLY A 31 45.31 26.82 -14.69
CA GLY A 31 45.23 25.52 -14.02
C GLY A 31 44.30 25.41 -12.79
N GLY A 32 43.80 26.51 -12.23
CA GLY A 32 42.66 26.51 -11.28
C GLY A 32 42.82 25.93 -9.87
N PHE A 33 42.77 26.81 -8.85
CA PHE A 33 42.50 26.67 -7.40
C PHE A 33 43.46 27.66 -6.69
N ARG A 34 43.10 28.93 -6.55
CA ARG A 34 43.93 30.10 -6.95
C ARG A 34 45.23 30.47 -6.19
N GLN A 35 46.10 31.23 -6.88
CA GLN A 35 47.39 31.86 -6.49
C GLN A 35 48.48 31.01 -5.80
N GLY A 36 48.32 29.69 -5.68
CA GLY A 36 49.43 28.72 -5.59
C GLY A 36 49.48 27.77 -6.79
N GLY A 37 48.46 27.82 -7.66
CA GLY A 37 48.25 26.84 -8.73
C GLY A 37 47.72 25.50 -8.21
N HIS A 38 47.25 24.67 -9.14
CA HIS A 38 46.65 23.37 -8.85
C HIS A 38 47.54 22.49 -7.94
N LEU A 39 48.86 22.53 -8.14
CA LEU A 39 49.83 21.73 -7.40
C LEU A 39 49.82 21.96 -5.88
N TYR A 40 49.66 23.21 -5.44
CA TYR A 40 49.72 23.55 -4.01
C TYR A 40 48.36 23.42 -3.33
N ASN A 41 47.28 23.71 -4.05
CA ASN A 41 45.95 23.84 -3.45
C ASN A 41 45.06 22.61 -3.63
N PHE A 42 45.46 21.63 -4.45
CA PHE A 42 44.68 20.41 -4.66
C PHE A 42 44.49 19.58 -3.38
N VAL A 43 45.57 19.33 -2.63
CA VAL A 43 45.48 18.55 -1.38
C VAL A 43 44.65 19.27 -0.30
N PRO A 44 44.86 20.58 -0.05
CA PRO A 44 43.97 21.36 0.82
C PRO A 44 42.50 21.35 0.38
N ALA A 45 42.21 21.53 -0.92
CA ALA A 45 40.84 21.51 -1.44
C ALA A 45 40.16 20.14 -1.24
N LEU A 46 40.90 19.04 -1.44
CA LEU A 46 40.39 17.69 -1.16
C LEU A 46 40.09 17.47 0.33
N LYS A 47 40.90 18.02 1.24
CA LYS A 47 40.65 17.94 2.69
C LYS A 47 39.42 18.73 3.08
N ASP A 48 39.23 19.91 2.50
CA ASP A 48 38.03 20.74 2.73
C ASP A 48 36.78 20.06 2.17
N LEU A 49 36.86 19.45 0.99
CA LEU A 49 35.78 18.66 0.40
C LEU A 49 35.40 17.47 1.30
N ALA A 50 36.39 16.71 1.78
CA ALA A 50 36.16 15.60 2.70
C ALA A 50 35.48 16.07 4.00
N THR A 51 35.88 17.24 4.52
CA THR A 51 35.30 17.85 5.71
C THR A 51 33.83 18.24 5.51
N VAL A 52 33.50 18.83 4.36
CA VAL A 52 32.12 19.20 4.00
C VAL A 52 31.25 17.95 3.80
N ILE A 53 31.76 16.92 3.10
CA ILE A 53 31.04 15.66 2.88
C ILE A 53 30.75 14.97 4.22
N ALA A 54 31.70 14.95 5.16
CA ALA A 54 31.48 14.40 6.49
C ALA A 54 30.36 15.16 7.25
N GLY A 55 30.29 16.49 7.11
CA GLY A 55 29.20 17.30 7.67
C GLY A 55 27.85 17.01 7.04
N ALA A 56 27.81 16.91 5.71
CA ALA A 56 26.58 16.57 4.98
C ALA A 56 26.07 15.16 5.33
N ALA A 57 26.98 14.18 5.47
CA ALA A 57 26.63 12.82 5.88
C ALA A 57 26.07 12.78 7.31
N ALA A 58 26.67 13.51 8.25
CA ALA A 58 26.15 13.64 9.60
C ALA A 58 24.74 14.25 9.63
N LEU A 59 24.50 15.30 8.82
CA LEU A 59 23.18 15.91 8.69
C LEU A 59 22.17 14.94 8.08
N ALA A 60 22.56 14.14 7.08
CA ALA A 60 21.69 13.14 6.46
C ALA A 60 21.29 12.03 7.45
N VAL A 61 22.23 11.56 8.29
CA VAL A 61 21.95 10.59 9.36
C VAL A 61 21.00 11.18 10.41
N GLU A 62 21.19 12.45 10.78
CA GLU A 62 20.29 13.15 11.70
C GLU A 62 18.88 13.28 11.11
N VAL A 63 18.75 13.71 9.85
CA VAL A 63 17.46 13.81 9.16
C VAL A 63 16.79 12.43 9.07
N ALA A 64 17.54 11.38 8.74
CA ALA A 64 17.02 10.01 8.72
C ALA A 64 16.56 9.56 10.12
N THR A 65 17.31 9.88 11.17
CA THR A 65 16.97 9.56 12.57
C THR A 65 15.74 10.32 13.03
N ASN A 66 15.67 11.63 12.78
CA ASN A 66 14.51 12.47 13.12
C ASN A 66 13.28 12.06 12.30
N SER A 67 13.45 11.70 11.03
CA SER A 67 12.35 11.18 10.18
C SER A 67 11.87 9.81 10.66
N ALA A 68 12.77 8.95 11.13
CA ALA A 68 12.43 7.65 11.72
C ALA A 68 11.80 7.77 13.12
N GLN A 69 12.08 8.85 13.86
CA GLN A 69 11.41 9.16 15.13
C GLN A 69 10.09 9.93 14.96
N SER A 70 9.88 10.59 13.82
CA SER A 70 8.66 11.38 13.55
C SER A 70 7.35 10.56 13.50
N PRO A 71 7.29 9.28 13.08
CA PRO A 71 6.07 8.50 13.23
C PRO A 71 5.88 7.88 14.64
N LYS A 72 6.79 8.13 15.61
CA LYS A 72 6.66 7.59 16.97
C LYS A 72 6.16 8.58 18.03
N ALA A 73 6.03 9.86 17.70
CA ALA A 73 5.60 10.92 18.63
C ALA A 73 4.31 11.65 18.20
N VAL A 74 3.49 11.03 17.35
CA VAL A 74 2.02 11.25 17.36
C VAL A 74 1.34 9.94 17.80
N ARG A 75 1.98 9.23 18.75
CA ARG A 75 1.21 8.53 19.76
C ARG A 75 0.76 9.60 20.75
N VAL A 76 -0.40 10.16 20.45
CA VAL A 76 -1.25 10.75 21.47
C VAL A 76 -1.51 9.59 22.44
N ASP A 77 -0.81 9.57 23.57
CA ASP A 77 -1.15 8.69 24.68
C ASP A 77 -2.58 9.05 25.08
N GLY A 78 -3.52 8.22 24.63
CA GLY A 78 -4.98 8.36 24.76
C GLY A 78 -5.50 8.27 26.19
N ALA A 79 -4.67 8.60 27.19
CA ALA A 79 -5.07 8.74 28.58
C ALA A 79 -5.10 10.21 29.04
N GLN A 80 -4.35 11.13 28.42
CA GLN A 80 -4.33 12.54 28.83
C GLN A 80 -5.22 13.45 27.97
N SER A 81 -5.54 13.04 26.73
CA SER A 81 -6.40 13.83 25.83
C SER A 81 -7.91 13.68 26.09
N TYR A 82 -8.34 12.73 26.93
CA TYR A 82 -9.75 12.68 27.36
C TYR A 82 -10.07 13.84 28.31
N THR A 83 -9.15 14.24 29.20
CA THR A 83 -9.42 15.34 30.13
C THR A 83 -9.43 16.72 29.48
N ASP A 84 -8.71 16.91 28.36
CA ASP A 84 -8.69 18.20 27.66
C ASP A 84 -9.77 18.30 26.58
N ALA A 85 -10.19 17.17 25.97
CA ALA A 85 -11.39 17.13 25.14
C ALA A 85 -12.67 17.31 25.97
N GLU A 86 -12.73 16.74 27.18
CA GLU A 86 -13.84 16.98 28.13
C GLU A 86 -13.83 18.42 28.66
N LYS A 87 -12.66 19.05 28.85
CA LYS A 87 -12.58 20.49 29.16
C LYS A 87 -12.96 21.37 27.98
N ALA A 88 -12.60 21.00 26.74
CA ALA A 88 -12.99 21.73 25.53
C ALA A 88 -14.49 21.57 25.24
N GLN A 89 -15.08 20.41 25.53
CA GLN A 89 -16.53 20.18 25.44
C GLN A 89 -17.28 20.86 26.60
N GLY A 90 -16.69 20.91 27.79
CA GLY A 90 -17.17 21.72 28.91
C GLY A 90 -17.12 23.23 28.63
N GLN A 91 -16.08 23.72 27.95
CA GLN A 91 -15.98 25.13 27.54
C GLN A 91 -16.86 25.46 26.32
N ALA A 92 -17.06 24.53 25.38
CA ALA A 92 -18.03 24.67 24.30
C ALA A 92 -19.48 24.68 24.81
N ASN A 93 -19.79 23.90 25.86
CA ASN A 93 -21.09 23.94 26.52
C ASN A 93 -21.29 25.21 27.37
N LEU A 94 -20.23 25.77 27.96
CA LEU A 94 -20.27 27.09 28.59
C LEU A 94 -20.43 28.22 27.57
N GLY A 95 -19.83 28.09 26.38
CA GLY A 95 -20.02 28.99 25.25
C GLY A 95 -21.44 28.91 24.68
N LEU A 96 -22.02 27.73 24.56
CA LEU A 96 -23.40 27.55 24.11
C LEU A 96 -24.41 28.09 25.13
N ALA A 97 -24.15 27.91 26.43
CA ALA A 97 -24.95 28.53 27.49
C ALA A 97 -24.87 30.07 27.43
N ALA A 98 -23.67 30.64 27.19
CA ALA A 98 -23.48 32.08 27.03
C ALA A 98 -24.16 32.62 25.76
N VAL A 99 -24.11 31.89 24.65
CA VAL A 99 -24.77 32.23 23.39
C VAL A 99 -26.30 32.14 23.51
N LEU A 100 -26.83 31.09 24.16
CA LEU A 100 -28.28 30.97 24.43
C LEU A 100 -28.78 32.09 25.36
N THR A 101 -27.99 32.50 26.36
CA THR A 101 -28.34 33.69 27.18
C THR A 101 -28.25 35.01 26.42
N SER A 102 -27.57 35.06 25.27
CA SER A 102 -27.50 36.26 24.42
C SER A 102 -28.63 36.34 23.37
N PHE A 103 -29.22 35.21 22.96
CA PHE A 103 -30.33 35.17 22.01
C PHE A 103 -31.70 35.46 22.64
N VAL A 104 -31.85 35.26 23.95
CA VAL A 104 -33.08 35.57 24.68
C VAL A 104 -32.75 36.59 25.76
N ALA A 105 -32.97 37.87 25.47
CA ALA A 105 -32.90 38.91 26.48
C ALA A 105 -33.78 38.52 27.68
N LYS A 106 -33.24 38.65 28.90
CA LYS A 106 -33.86 38.24 30.18
C LYS A 106 -35.29 38.77 30.43
N ALA A 107 -35.77 39.72 29.63
CA ALA A 107 -37.18 40.10 29.56
C ALA A 107 -37.49 40.72 28.17
N GLY A 108 -38.61 40.32 27.55
CA GLY A 108 -39.24 41.06 26.45
C GLY A 108 -38.74 40.83 25.02
N GLY A 109 -37.92 39.81 24.75
CA GLY A 109 -37.47 39.48 23.38
C GLY A 109 -38.46 38.61 22.60
N THR A 110 -38.64 38.88 21.30
CA THR A 110 -39.37 38.02 20.37
C THR A 110 -38.38 37.08 19.68
N MET A 111 -38.53 35.76 19.84
CA MET A 111 -37.77 34.81 19.02
C MET A 111 -38.35 34.77 17.61
N THR A 112 -37.54 35.10 16.61
CA THR A 112 -37.86 34.91 15.19
C THR A 112 -37.01 33.77 14.63
N GLY A 113 -37.64 32.78 13.98
CA GLY A 113 -36.98 31.58 13.45
C GLY A 113 -37.58 30.27 13.97
N VAL A 114 -37.06 29.14 13.48
CA VAL A 114 -37.48 27.78 13.88
C VAL A 114 -36.69 27.34 15.11
N LEU A 115 -37.37 27.02 16.21
CA LEU A 115 -36.78 26.43 17.40
C LEU A 115 -36.83 24.90 17.30
N ASN A 116 -35.71 24.26 16.97
CA ASN A 116 -35.59 22.80 16.97
C ASN A 116 -35.15 22.29 18.36
N ILE A 117 -36.04 21.58 19.06
CA ILE A 117 -35.73 20.95 20.35
C ILE A 117 -35.63 19.43 20.17
N ALA A 118 -34.42 18.92 19.95
CA ALA A 118 -34.15 17.50 19.73
C ALA A 118 -33.88 16.76 21.05
N MET A 119 -34.91 16.58 21.88
CA MET A 119 -34.82 15.78 23.11
C MET A 119 -36.04 14.87 23.25
N ASN A 120 -35.84 13.63 23.72
CA ASN A 120 -36.94 12.79 24.19
C ASN A 120 -37.61 13.48 25.38
N TYR A 121 -38.91 13.80 25.27
CA TYR A 121 -39.69 14.59 26.23
C TYR A 121 -39.30 16.08 26.34
N ALA A 122 -39.15 16.77 25.21
CA ALA A 122 -39.00 18.23 25.22
C ALA A 122 -40.18 18.92 25.94
N GLN A 123 -39.86 19.78 26.92
CA GLN A 123 -40.82 20.55 27.70
C GLN A 123 -40.50 22.04 27.60
N ILE A 124 -41.51 22.86 27.33
CA ILE A 124 -41.45 24.32 27.48
C ILE A 124 -42.25 24.68 28.73
N ASN A 125 -41.55 25.13 29.78
CA ASN A 125 -42.15 25.50 31.05
C ASN A 125 -42.35 27.01 31.13
N PHE A 126 -43.60 27.45 31.24
CA PHE A 126 -43.99 28.82 31.48
C PHE A 126 -44.09 29.04 32.99
N THR A 127 -43.04 29.65 33.57
CA THR A 127 -43.01 30.01 34.99
C THR A 127 -43.34 31.49 35.13
N GLN A 128 -44.43 31.82 35.81
CA GLN A 128 -44.73 33.21 36.15
C GLN A 128 -43.75 33.70 37.22
N VAL A 129 -42.88 34.65 36.88
CA VAL A 129 -41.99 35.29 37.84
C VAL A 129 -42.75 36.39 38.57
N GLY A 130 -42.85 36.31 39.90
CA GLY A 130 -43.40 37.37 40.76
C GLY A 130 -44.77 37.12 41.39
N GLY A 131 -45.37 35.93 41.22
CA GLY A 131 -46.60 35.56 41.92
C GLY A 131 -46.31 34.89 43.27
N THR A 132 -46.86 35.40 44.36
CA THR A 132 -46.72 34.87 45.73
C THR A 132 -47.55 33.62 46.02
N TYR A 133 -48.11 32.98 44.99
CA TYR A 133 -48.96 31.80 45.14
C TYR A 133 -48.33 30.61 44.42
N ASP A 134 -48.20 29.51 45.17
CA ASP A 134 -47.88 28.12 44.81
C ASP A 134 -47.43 27.82 43.38
N LYS A 135 -46.31 27.07 43.30
CA LYS A 135 -45.57 26.59 42.13
C LYS A 135 -46.40 25.79 41.10
N GLU A 136 -47.41 26.42 40.49
CA GLU A 136 -48.17 25.89 39.36
C GLU A 136 -47.61 26.50 38.07
N ALA A 137 -46.69 25.78 37.42
CA ALA A 137 -46.20 26.16 36.11
C ALA A 137 -47.14 25.61 35.02
N TRP A 138 -47.38 26.37 33.96
CA TRP A 138 -47.98 25.79 32.75
C TRP A 138 -46.85 25.20 31.92
N ALA A 139 -47.03 23.98 31.41
CA ALA A 139 -46.07 23.30 30.55
C ALA A 139 -46.74 22.89 29.25
N ALA A 140 -46.02 23.07 28.14
CA ALA A 140 -46.31 22.42 26.87
C ALA A 140 -45.31 21.27 26.67
N LEU A 141 -45.78 20.04 26.46
CA LEU A 141 -44.94 18.85 26.29
C LEU A 141 -45.42 17.98 25.14
N ILE A 142 -44.47 17.36 24.44
CA ILE A 142 -44.75 16.28 23.48
C ILE A 142 -44.44 14.96 24.17
N SER A 143 -45.45 14.10 24.30
CA SER A 143 -45.28 12.77 24.93
C SER A 143 -44.57 11.82 23.98
N GLY A 144 -43.47 11.23 24.43
CA GLY A 144 -42.77 10.19 23.67
C GLY A 144 -43.53 8.86 23.60
N GLY A 145 -44.55 8.65 24.44
CA GLY A 145 -45.32 7.41 24.48
C GLY A 145 -46.43 7.33 23.43
N ASP A 146 -47.08 8.47 23.13
CA ASP A 146 -48.23 8.53 22.23
C ASP A 146 -48.21 9.70 21.24
N GLY A 147 -47.11 10.47 21.18
CA GLY A 147 -46.89 11.51 20.18
C GLY A 147 -47.73 12.78 20.36
N LYS A 148 -48.54 12.88 21.42
CA LYS A 148 -49.48 14.00 21.59
C LYS A 148 -48.82 15.22 22.23
N LEU A 149 -49.32 16.41 21.87
CA LEU A 149 -48.96 17.68 22.50
C LEU A 149 -49.93 17.96 23.64
N TYR A 150 -49.43 18.09 24.87
CA TYR A 150 -50.21 18.43 26.04
C TYR A 150 -49.88 19.84 26.50
N PHE A 151 -50.92 20.62 26.79
CA PHE A 151 -50.80 21.83 27.60
C PHE A 151 -51.36 21.51 28.98
N GLN A 152 -50.55 21.66 30.04
CA GLN A 152 -50.93 21.23 31.38
C GLN A 152 -50.41 22.14 32.49
N LYS A 153 -51.14 22.16 33.62
CA LYS A 153 -50.62 22.72 34.87
C LYS A 153 -49.81 21.66 35.60
N GLN A 154 -48.54 21.96 35.85
CA GLN A 154 -47.66 21.14 36.65
C GLN A 154 -47.68 21.67 38.09
N LYS A 155 -48.33 20.92 38.98
CA LYS A 155 -48.21 21.14 40.43
C LYS A 155 -47.04 20.33 40.94
N ALA A 156 -46.14 20.95 41.70
CA ALA A 156 -45.00 20.26 42.29
C ALA A 156 -45.45 19.03 43.11
N GLY A 157 -45.12 17.83 42.64
CA GLY A 157 -45.40 16.56 43.34
C GLY A 157 -46.76 15.90 43.10
N ALA A 158 -47.58 16.37 42.15
CA ALA A 158 -48.87 15.74 41.82
C ALA A 158 -48.92 15.21 40.37
N TYR A 159 -49.73 14.18 40.15
CA TYR A 159 -50.01 13.65 38.82
C TYR A 159 -50.69 14.69 37.93
N PHE A 160 -50.32 14.66 36.66
CA PHE A 160 -50.76 15.59 35.63
C PHE A 160 -52.29 15.57 35.45
N SER A 161 -52.95 16.72 35.59
CA SER A 161 -54.30 16.92 35.05
C SER A 161 -54.12 17.54 33.66
N ASN A 162 -54.64 16.90 32.61
CA ASN A 162 -54.49 17.35 31.22
C ASN A 162 -55.66 18.28 30.83
N PRO A 163 -55.52 19.61 30.86
CA PRO A 163 -56.57 20.53 30.46
C PRO A 163 -56.72 20.61 28.93
N LEU A 164 -55.69 20.32 28.13
CA LEU A 164 -55.78 20.32 26.67
C LEU A 164 -54.76 19.34 26.05
N VAL A 165 -55.23 18.48 25.16
CA VAL A 165 -54.43 17.52 24.38
C VAL A 165 -54.70 17.74 22.90
N VAL A 166 -53.64 17.85 22.11
CA VAL A 166 -53.69 17.83 20.65
C VAL A 166 -53.10 16.51 20.17
N SER A 167 -53.91 15.66 19.53
CA SER A 167 -53.48 14.38 18.98
C SER A 167 -52.78 14.53 17.63
N GLU A 168 -52.14 13.45 17.19
CA GLU A 168 -51.37 13.40 15.92
C GLU A 168 -52.24 13.67 14.68
N ASP A 169 -53.53 13.35 14.76
CA ASP A 169 -54.55 13.65 13.74
C ASP A 169 -55.08 15.10 13.81
N GLY A 170 -54.55 15.93 14.71
CA GLY A 170 -55.00 17.30 14.95
C GLY A 170 -56.25 17.41 15.84
N GLY A 171 -56.76 16.29 16.37
CA GLY A 171 -57.88 16.28 17.31
C GLY A 171 -57.55 17.05 18.59
N ILE A 172 -58.47 17.89 19.04
CA ILE A 172 -58.31 18.71 20.25
C ILE A 172 -59.24 18.15 21.33
N SER A 173 -58.69 17.73 22.46
CA SER A 173 -59.48 17.26 23.60
C SER A 173 -59.15 18.01 24.89
N THR A 174 -60.15 18.24 25.73
CA THR A 174 -59.95 18.78 27.08
C THR A 174 -60.62 17.88 28.10
N ALA A 175 -60.16 17.93 29.35
CA ALA A 175 -60.82 17.23 30.45
C ALA A 175 -62.31 17.61 30.62
N GLN A 176 -62.71 18.82 30.19
CA GLN A 176 -64.09 19.30 30.32
C GLN A 176 -64.99 18.96 29.13
N ILE A 177 -64.42 18.92 27.92
CA ILE A 177 -65.22 18.79 26.69
C ILE A 177 -65.03 17.45 25.98
N GLY A 178 -64.12 16.59 26.44
CA GLY A 178 -63.74 15.37 25.72
C GLY A 178 -63.08 15.70 24.39
N ASP A 179 -63.07 14.75 23.45
CA ASP A 179 -62.63 14.99 22.07
C ASP A 179 -63.62 15.90 21.32
N LEU A 180 -63.12 17.05 20.87
CA LEU A 180 -63.90 18.04 20.14
C LEU A 180 -64.36 17.52 18.79
N ASN A 181 -63.57 16.68 18.10
CA ASN A 181 -63.95 16.12 16.80
C ASN A 181 -65.19 15.24 16.95
N THR A 182 -65.14 14.30 17.90
CA THR A 182 -66.30 13.46 18.27
C THR A 182 -67.55 14.30 18.59
N ARG A 183 -67.42 15.43 19.30
CA ARG A 183 -68.57 16.31 19.62
C ARG A 183 -69.08 17.10 18.43
N ILE A 184 -68.21 17.58 17.55
CA ILE A 184 -68.59 18.26 16.31
C ILE A 184 -69.32 17.29 15.41
N GLU A 185 -68.80 16.07 15.24
CA GLU A 185 -69.44 15.02 14.45
C GLU A 185 -70.79 14.63 15.04
N ALA A 186 -70.89 14.43 16.36
CA ALA A 186 -72.17 14.15 17.01
C ALA A 186 -73.19 15.29 16.85
N ARG A 187 -72.76 16.56 16.95
CA ARG A 187 -73.62 17.72 16.69
C ARG A 187 -73.99 17.85 15.22
N ALA A 188 -73.08 17.57 14.30
CA ALA A 188 -73.35 17.59 12.87
C ALA A 188 -74.35 16.49 12.49
N LEU A 189 -74.22 15.29 13.07
CA LEU A 189 -75.17 14.20 12.92
C LEU A 189 -76.54 14.56 13.49
N ALA A 190 -76.58 15.15 14.69
CA ALA A 190 -77.82 15.62 15.31
C ALA A 190 -78.48 16.74 14.50
N TYR A 191 -77.68 17.68 13.96
CA TYR A 191 -78.16 18.74 13.09
C TYR A 191 -78.66 18.22 11.74
N ALA A 192 -77.97 17.24 11.16
CA ALA A 192 -78.41 16.54 9.95
C ALA A 192 -79.70 15.74 10.19
N ALA A 193 -79.84 15.09 11.35
CA ALA A 193 -81.06 14.39 11.75
C ALA A 193 -82.23 15.37 12.00
N GLN A 194 -81.97 16.54 12.57
CA GLN A 194 -82.97 17.62 12.67
C GLN A 194 -83.35 18.22 11.32
N ARG A 195 -82.47 18.09 10.32
CA ARG A 195 -82.72 18.45 8.92
C ARG A 195 -83.08 17.25 8.05
N LEU A 196 -83.66 16.20 8.64
CA LEU A 196 -84.41 15.21 7.87
C LEU A 196 -85.24 15.99 6.83
N PRO A 197 -85.08 15.72 5.52
CA PRO A 197 -85.89 16.38 4.52
C PRO A 197 -87.33 16.22 4.95
N LEU A 198 -88.13 17.27 4.78
CA LEU A 198 -89.58 17.19 4.87
C LEU A 198 -90.09 16.23 3.78
N THR A 199 -89.81 14.94 3.94
CA THR A 199 -90.31 13.86 3.11
C THR A 199 -91.73 13.59 3.57
N GLY A 200 -92.66 14.21 2.86
CA GLY A 200 -94.04 13.75 2.69
C GLY A 200 -94.89 13.76 3.95
N GLY A 201 -95.60 14.87 4.20
CA GLY A 201 -96.85 14.80 4.97
C GLY A 201 -97.30 16.06 5.71
N ALA A 202 -96.39 16.98 6.04
CA ALA A 202 -96.70 18.08 6.99
C ALA A 202 -96.74 19.49 6.36
N LEU A 203 -97.20 19.63 5.12
CA LEU A 203 -97.57 20.92 4.52
C LEU A 203 -99.03 20.90 4.07
N THR A 204 -99.94 20.52 4.96
CA THR A 204 -101.37 20.83 4.87
C THR A 204 -101.67 22.15 5.59
N GLY A 205 -100.88 23.18 5.29
CA GLY A 205 -101.19 24.57 5.62
C GLY A 205 -101.69 25.23 4.35
N SER A 206 -103.01 25.34 4.19
CA SER A 206 -103.66 26.10 3.13
C SER A 206 -103.20 27.57 3.19
N LEU A 207 -102.17 27.91 2.41
CA LEU A 207 -101.90 29.30 2.04
C LEU A 207 -102.89 29.65 0.93
N ALA A 208 -104.06 30.10 1.34
CA ALA A 208 -105.06 30.73 0.48
C ALA A 208 -104.54 32.07 -0.04
N ALA A 209 -103.66 32.02 -1.05
CA ALA A 209 -103.42 33.13 -1.95
C ALA A 209 -103.58 32.59 -3.38
N PRO A 210 -104.27 33.30 -4.29
CA PRO A 210 -104.62 32.78 -5.61
C PRO A 210 -103.35 32.63 -6.46
N PHE A 211 -102.78 31.43 -6.47
CA PHE A 211 -101.74 31.04 -7.41
C PHE A 211 -102.43 30.66 -8.71
N PHE A 212 -102.40 31.57 -9.69
CA PHE A 212 -102.94 31.31 -11.03
C PHE A 212 -102.05 30.31 -11.76
N VAL A 213 -102.46 29.05 -11.79
CA VAL A 213 -101.96 28.07 -12.76
C VAL A 213 -102.71 28.28 -14.07
N ALA A 214 -102.10 29.00 -15.02
CA ALA A 214 -102.61 29.06 -16.37
C ALA A 214 -102.27 27.74 -17.08
N ASN A 215 -103.27 26.89 -17.31
CA ASN A 215 -103.12 25.78 -18.24
C ASN A 215 -103.03 26.37 -19.67
N GLY A 216 -101.85 26.29 -20.28
CA GLY A 216 -101.71 26.50 -21.71
C GLY A 216 -102.48 25.39 -22.45
N THR A 217 -103.37 25.77 -23.36
CA THR A 217 -104.22 24.87 -24.17
C THR A 217 -103.48 24.16 -25.30
N ASP A 218 -102.18 24.34 -25.38
CA ASP A 218 -101.34 23.81 -26.44
C ASP A 218 -100.72 22.53 -25.86
N GLY A 219 -100.87 21.39 -26.54
CA GLY A 219 -100.58 20.03 -26.04
C GLY A 219 -99.12 19.70 -25.67
N ASN A 220 -98.41 20.63 -25.04
CA ASN A 220 -97.07 20.54 -24.52
C ASN A 220 -97.07 21.07 -23.08
N SER A 221 -97.59 20.26 -22.13
CA SER A 221 -97.92 20.68 -20.77
C SER A 221 -96.69 20.82 -19.84
N GLY A 222 -95.85 21.83 -20.09
CA GLY A 222 -94.87 22.29 -19.10
C GLY A 222 -95.54 23.21 -18.08
N TYR A 223 -95.50 22.88 -16.78
CA TYR A 223 -95.91 23.81 -15.73
C TYR A 223 -94.87 24.94 -15.63
N GLN A 224 -95.24 26.14 -16.07
CA GLN A 224 -94.39 27.33 -15.92
C GLN A 224 -94.72 28.02 -14.59
N LEU A 225 -93.79 28.00 -13.64
CA LEU A 225 -93.86 28.87 -12.46
C LEU A 225 -93.39 30.28 -12.86
N ASN A 226 -94.33 31.12 -13.27
CA ASN A 226 -94.07 32.51 -13.57
C ASN A 226 -94.10 33.33 -12.28
N SER A 227 -92.92 33.61 -11.70
CA SER A 227 -92.77 34.56 -10.60
C SER A 227 -93.08 35.97 -11.13
N ARG A 228 -94.32 36.47 -10.89
CA ARG A 228 -94.69 37.88 -11.13
C ARG A 228 -93.99 38.78 -10.11
N THR A 229 -92.70 39.03 -10.32
CA THR A 229 -92.01 40.17 -9.76
C THR A 229 -91.26 40.84 -10.89
N ASN A 230 -91.83 41.97 -11.31
CA ASN A 230 -91.38 42.98 -12.27
C ASN A 230 -89.87 42.99 -12.61
N SER A 231 -89.48 42.27 -13.67
CA SER A 231 -88.46 42.59 -14.68
C SER A 231 -88.01 41.28 -15.34
N ASN A 232 -88.22 41.18 -16.65
CA ASN A 232 -88.23 39.98 -17.51
C ASN A 232 -86.96 39.10 -17.61
N ASP A 233 -86.10 38.98 -16.60
CA ASP A 233 -84.75 38.49 -16.89
C ASP A 233 -84.50 36.99 -16.65
N ASN A 234 -85.27 36.25 -15.83
CA ASN A 234 -85.09 34.80 -15.69
C ASN A 234 -86.42 34.05 -15.43
N VAL A 235 -86.70 33.02 -16.24
CA VAL A 235 -87.84 32.10 -16.06
C VAL A 235 -87.31 30.70 -15.75
N LEU A 236 -87.80 30.10 -14.67
CA LEU A 236 -87.55 28.69 -14.37
C LEU A 236 -88.53 27.85 -15.18
N THR A 237 -88.01 27.11 -16.16
CA THR A 237 -88.81 26.22 -16.99
C THR A 237 -88.53 24.78 -16.56
N VAL A 238 -89.59 24.06 -16.19
CA VAL A 238 -89.54 22.62 -15.93
C VAL A 238 -90.07 21.91 -17.16
N ASN A 239 -89.18 21.31 -17.95
CA ASN A 239 -89.58 20.49 -19.09
C ASN A 239 -89.95 19.08 -18.60
N GLN A 240 -90.98 18.48 -19.22
CA GLN A 240 -91.51 17.15 -18.84
C GLN A 240 -90.48 16.00 -18.88
N GLY A 241 -89.29 16.22 -19.46
CA GLY A 241 -88.18 15.25 -19.48
C GLY A 241 -87.29 15.23 -18.24
N GLY A 242 -87.65 15.89 -17.13
CA GLY A 242 -86.82 15.93 -15.93
C GLY A 242 -85.58 16.81 -16.08
N VAL A 243 -85.67 17.89 -16.85
CA VAL A 243 -84.60 18.91 -16.95
C VAL A 243 -85.14 20.22 -16.40
N TYR A 244 -84.48 20.71 -15.36
CA TYR A 244 -84.69 22.03 -14.80
C TYR A 244 -83.73 23.01 -15.46
N SER A 245 -84.29 23.97 -16.19
CA SER A 245 -83.52 24.99 -16.88
C SER A 245 -83.89 26.37 -16.35
N ILE A 246 -82.91 27.17 -15.97
CA ILE A 246 -83.12 28.60 -15.73
C ILE A 246 -82.94 29.27 -17.10
N TYR A 247 -84.03 29.63 -17.76
CA TYR A 247 -83.98 30.27 -19.06
C TYR A 247 -83.92 31.78 -18.90
N ASN A 248 -82.83 32.40 -19.38
CA ASN A 248 -82.72 33.84 -19.43
C ASN A 248 -83.36 34.33 -20.73
N GLN A 249 -84.53 34.94 -20.62
CA GLN A 249 -85.32 35.34 -21.80
C GLN A 249 -84.61 36.41 -22.63
N LYS A 250 -83.85 37.31 -21.99
CA LYS A 250 -83.13 38.40 -22.64
C LYS A 250 -81.92 37.89 -23.42
N ALA A 251 -81.26 36.86 -22.92
CA ALA A 251 -80.07 36.28 -23.55
C ALA A 251 -80.41 35.22 -24.61
N GLY A 252 -81.62 34.65 -24.59
CA GLY A 252 -82.07 33.64 -25.55
C GLY A 252 -81.48 32.25 -25.31
N TYR A 253 -80.92 31.98 -24.12
CA TYR A 253 -80.36 30.68 -23.75
C TYR A 253 -80.46 30.43 -22.24
N SER A 254 -80.32 29.17 -21.84
CA SER A 254 -80.21 28.78 -20.43
C SER A 254 -78.73 28.66 -20.04
N PRO A 255 -78.21 29.46 -19.09
CA PRO A 255 -76.84 29.31 -18.60
C PRO A 255 -76.63 28.03 -17.77
N PHE A 256 -77.71 27.43 -17.26
CA PHE A 256 -77.66 26.32 -16.31
C PHE A 256 -78.82 25.33 -16.54
N ASN A 257 -78.45 24.08 -16.83
CA ASN A 257 -79.38 22.96 -16.98
C ASN A 257 -79.03 21.87 -15.96
N LEU A 258 -79.98 21.55 -15.08
CA LEU A 258 -79.91 20.38 -14.20
C LEU A 258 -80.78 19.27 -14.80
N ASN A 259 -80.16 18.17 -15.22
CA ASN A 259 -80.89 16.96 -15.57
C ASN A 259 -81.11 16.15 -14.28
N VAL A 260 -82.32 16.14 -13.73
CA VAL A 260 -82.60 15.40 -12.48
C VAL A 260 -82.61 13.89 -12.67
N THR A 261 -82.72 13.39 -13.90
CA THR A 261 -82.68 11.96 -14.19
C THR A 261 -81.26 11.41 -14.10
N THR A 262 -80.26 12.18 -14.55
CA THR A 262 -78.84 11.77 -14.50
C THR A 262 -78.03 12.44 -13.41
N GLY A 263 -78.59 13.45 -12.72
CA GLY A 263 -77.87 14.33 -11.80
C GLY A 263 -76.88 15.27 -12.49
N ALA A 264 -76.80 15.25 -13.84
CA ALA A 264 -75.81 16.01 -14.58
C ALA A 264 -76.14 17.52 -14.52
N ILE A 265 -75.13 18.31 -14.18
CA ILE A 265 -75.18 19.75 -14.20
C ILE A 265 -74.44 20.20 -15.46
N ASN A 266 -75.20 20.65 -16.45
CA ASN A 266 -74.66 21.20 -17.68
C ASN A 266 -74.69 22.72 -17.60
N THR A 267 -73.52 23.33 -17.75
CA THR A 267 -73.42 24.78 -17.96
C THR A 267 -72.93 25.04 -19.38
N ARG A 268 -73.29 26.18 -19.94
CA ARG A 268 -72.89 26.53 -21.30
C ARG A 268 -71.37 26.65 -21.45
N GLU A 269 -70.70 27.26 -20.46
CA GLU A 269 -69.26 27.52 -20.52
C GLU A 269 -68.44 26.27 -20.28
N PHE A 270 -68.96 25.32 -19.50
CA PHE A 270 -68.17 24.22 -18.99
C PHE A 270 -68.66 22.83 -19.40
N GLY A 271 -69.78 22.73 -20.12
CA GLY A 271 -70.39 21.45 -20.50
C GLY A 271 -70.88 20.68 -19.27
N ASP A 272 -70.80 19.35 -19.33
CA ASP A 272 -71.09 18.47 -18.20
C ASP A 272 -70.01 18.64 -17.12
N LEU A 273 -70.37 19.33 -16.03
CA LEU A 273 -69.47 19.53 -14.91
C LEU A 273 -69.06 18.23 -14.24
N ASN A 274 -69.92 17.20 -14.25
CA ASN A 274 -69.65 15.96 -13.54
C ASN A 274 -68.49 15.21 -14.19
N THR A 275 -68.55 15.03 -15.52
CA THR A 275 -67.45 14.46 -16.32
C THR A 275 -66.13 15.23 -16.13
N ARG A 276 -66.18 16.57 -16.02
CA ARG A 276 -64.97 17.39 -15.83
C ARG A 276 -64.37 17.30 -14.43
N ILE A 277 -65.21 17.18 -13.40
CA ILE A 277 -64.75 16.94 -12.02
C ILE A 277 -64.08 15.58 -11.95
N GLU A 278 -64.68 14.54 -12.54
CA GLU A 278 -64.10 13.20 -12.60
C GLU A 278 -62.77 13.18 -13.37
N ALA A 279 -62.70 13.84 -14.52
CA ALA A 279 -61.46 13.96 -15.30
C ALA A 279 -60.35 14.69 -14.52
N ARG A 280 -60.69 15.76 -13.79
CA ARG A 280 -59.72 16.46 -12.93
C ARG A 280 -59.29 15.62 -11.73
N ALA A 281 -60.22 14.94 -11.08
CA ALA A 281 -59.91 14.04 -9.96
C ALA A 281 -58.98 12.91 -10.40
N LYS A 282 -59.23 12.33 -11.58
CA LYS A 282 -58.34 11.33 -12.17
C LYS A 282 -56.96 11.90 -12.49
N ALA A 283 -56.88 13.08 -13.11
CA ALA A 283 -55.60 13.73 -13.41
C ALA A 283 -54.80 14.04 -12.12
N PHE A 284 -55.46 14.45 -11.04
CA PHE A 284 -54.83 14.62 -9.73
C PHE A 284 -54.33 13.30 -9.14
N ALA A 285 -55.11 12.22 -9.24
CA ALA A 285 -54.69 10.89 -8.79
C ALA A 285 -53.50 10.36 -9.60
N ASP A 286 -53.53 10.50 -10.93
CA ASP A 286 -52.43 10.10 -11.82
C ASP A 286 -51.15 10.91 -11.53
N ALA A 287 -51.28 12.22 -11.29
CA ALA A 287 -50.15 13.09 -10.92
C ALA A 287 -49.57 12.75 -9.54
N ALA A 288 -50.41 12.45 -8.55
CA ALA A 288 -49.98 11.99 -7.23
C ALA A 288 -49.27 10.63 -7.32
N GLN A 289 -49.78 9.71 -8.14
CA GLN A 289 -49.15 8.41 -8.37
C GLN A 289 -47.82 8.53 -9.12
N ALA A 290 -47.71 9.44 -10.09
CA ALA A 290 -46.46 9.74 -10.79
C ALA A 290 -45.41 10.40 -9.88
N ALA A 291 -45.83 11.30 -8.98
CA ALA A 291 -44.95 11.89 -7.98
C ALA A 291 -44.43 10.84 -6.98
N ALA A 292 -45.30 9.93 -6.52
CA ALA A 292 -44.91 8.82 -5.66
C ALA A 292 -43.95 7.84 -6.36
N ALA A 293 -44.13 7.60 -7.66
CA ALA A 293 -43.24 6.75 -8.46
C ALA A 293 -41.83 7.36 -8.65
N GLY A 294 -41.70 8.69 -8.58
CA GLY A 294 -40.40 9.37 -8.67
C GLY A 294 -39.54 9.25 -7.40
N GLU A 295 -40.13 8.90 -6.25
CA GLU A 295 -39.43 8.73 -4.98
C GLU A 295 -39.04 7.27 -4.68
N SER A 296 -39.56 6.32 -5.45
CA SER A 296 -39.23 4.90 -5.33
C SER A 296 -38.29 4.47 -6.46
N VAL A 297 -37.10 3.99 -6.12
CA VAL A 297 -36.24 3.27 -7.07
C VAL A 297 -37.01 2.03 -7.54
N SER A 298 -37.32 1.93 -8.83
CA SER A 298 -38.18 0.88 -9.35
C SER A 298 -37.47 -0.48 -9.32
N LEU A 299 -38.27 -1.55 -9.19
CA LEU A 299 -37.88 -2.91 -8.81
C LEU A 299 -36.92 -3.65 -9.77
N ALA A 300 -36.45 -3.05 -10.87
CA ALA A 300 -35.38 -3.61 -11.70
C ALA A 300 -34.77 -2.57 -12.66
N GLY A 301 -33.44 -2.46 -12.68
CA GLY A 301 -32.69 -1.77 -13.74
C GLY A 301 -32.39 -0.28 -13.52
N ASP A 302 -32.88 0.31 -12.44
CA ASP A 302 -32.56 1.70 -12.12
C ASP A 302 -31.14 1.85 -11.59
N THR A 303 -30.43 2.87 -12.07
CA THR A 303 -29.12 3.28 -11.55
C THR A 303 -29.33 4.38 -10.53
N MET A 304 -29.02 4.12 -9.26
CA MET A 304 -28.92 5.19 -8.27
C MET A 304 -27.74 6.08 -8.65
N SER A 305 -27.99 7.37 -8.85
CA SER A 305 -26.95 8.40 -9.00
C SER A 305 -26.95 9.28 -7.75
N GLY A 306 -25.75 9.66 -7.28
CA GLY A 306 -25.55 10.40 -6.03
C GLY A 306 -25.14 9.52 -4.83
N ASP A 307 -24.98 10.17 -3.67
CA ASP A 307 -24.51 9.52 -2.44
C ASP A 307 -25.66 8.83 -1.70
N LEU A 308 -25.49 7.54 -1.36
CA LEU A 308 -26.38 6.84 -0.43
C LEU A 308 -26.00 7.19 1.01
N THR A 309 -26.71 8.13 1.62
CA THR A 309 -26.53 8.48 3.03
C THR A 309 -27.48 7.68 3.91
N ILE A 310 -26.92 6.91 4.85
CA ILE A 310 -27.69 6.13 5.84
C ILE A 310 -27.44 6.75 7.21
N SER A 311 -28.37 7.58 7.69
CA SER A 311 -28.19 8.45 8.87
C SER A 311 -28.75 7.89 10.19
N LYS A 312 -29.28 6.66 10.20
CA LYS A 312 -29.85 6.05 11.40
C LYS A 312 -28.83 5.14 12.08
N GLY A 313 -28.73 5.25 13.41
CA GLY A 313 -28.00 4.27 14.18
C GLY A 313 -28.61 2.87 14.01
N GLY A 314 -27.76 1.85 13.92
CA GLY A 314 -28.18 0.46 13.69
C GLY A 314 -28.76 0.19 12.30
N ALA A 315 -28.54 1.09 11.34
CA ALA A 315 -29.02 0.86 9.99
C ALA A 315 -28.34 -0.35 9.34
N SER A 316 -29.12 -1.09 8.56
CA SER A 316 -28.64 -2.26 7.83
C SER A 316 -29.08 -2.23 6.37
N LEU A 317 -28.15 -2.45 5.45
CA LEU A 317 -28.44 -2.73 4.05
C LEU A 317 -28.46 -4.25 3.84
N TRP A 318 -29.60 -4.78 3.39
CA TRP A 318 -29.77 -6.20 3.10
C TRP A 318 -29.62 -6.45 1.61
N LEU A 319 -28.62 -7.24 1.25
CA LEU A 319 -28.35 -7.69 -0.11
C LEU A 319 -28.84 -9.13 -0.24
N LYS A 320 -29.94 -9.33 -0.96
CA LYS A 320 -30.50 -10.64 -1.26
C LYS A 320 -30.23 -10.96 -2.72
N GLN A 321 -29.57 -12.08 -2.98
CA GLN A 321 -29.48 -12.60 -4.34
C GLN A 321 -30.66 -13.55 -4.55
N SER A 322 -31.49 -13.27 -5.57
CA SER A 322 -32.55 -14.16 -6.03
C SER A 322 -32.17 -14.81 -7.36
N GLY A 323 -32.43 -16.10 -7.53
CA GLY A 323 -32.36 -16.78 -8.84
C GLY A 323 -30.99 -17.31 -9.26
N GLY A 324 -30.17 -17.79 -8.32
CA GLY A 324 -28.89 -18.45 -8.62
C GLY A 324 -28.54 -19.56 -7.61
N THR A 325 -27.34 -20.14 -7.70
CA THR A 325 -26.87 -21.20 -6.75
C THR A 325 -26.82 -20.74 -5.28
N TYR A 326 -26.89 -19.42 -5.03
CA TYR A 326 -26.91 -18.80 -3.71
C TYR A 326 -28.31 -18.34 -3.27
N ASP A 327 -29.37 -18.85 -3.89
CA ASP A 327 -30.75 -18.56 -3.48
C ASP A 327 -30.93 -18.91 -1.99
N GLY A 328 -31.35 -17.93 -1.19
CA GLY A 328 -31.50 -18.06 0.27
C GLY A 328 -30.31 -17.59 1.10
N LYS A 329 -29.16 -17.23 0.50
CA LYS A 329 -28.11 -16.48 1.20
C LYS A 329 -28.45 -15.00 1.23
N GLN A 330 -28.27 -14.39 2.41
CA GLN A 330 -28.49 -12.96 2.59
C GLN A 330 -27.21 -12.36 3.16
N TRP A 331 -26.77 -11.25 2.59
CA TRP A 331 -25.67 -10.47 3.13
C TRP A 331 -26.22 -9.21 3.75
N ARG A 332 -25.65 -8.82 4.89
CA ARG A 332 -26.04 -7.60 5.59
C ARG A 332 -24.82 -6.72 5.79
N LEU A 333 -24.90 -5.49 5.25
CA LEU A 333 -24.03 -4.39 5.65
C LEU A 333 -24.66 -3.74 6.89
N TYR A 334 -23.99 -3.79 8.04
CA TYR A 334 -24.57 -3.36 9.30
C TYR A 334 -23.61 -2.46 10.07
N HIS A 335 -24.03 -1.23 10.38
CA HIS A 335 -23.29 -0.37 11.29
C HIS A 335 -23.74 -0.66 12.72
N TYR A 336 -22.87 -1.26 13.52
CA TYR A 336 -23.20 -1.58 14.91
C TYR A 336 -22.90 -0.39 15.81
N GLU A 337 -23.91 0.13 16.50
CA GLU A 337 -23.76 1.31 17.36
C GLU A 337 -22.82 1.05 18.55
N GLY A 338 -22.74 -0.20 19.03
CA GLY A 338 -21.97 -0.53 20.23
C GLY A 338 -20.47 -0.31 20.09
N ASP A 339 -19.92 -0.47 18.88
CA ASP A 339 -18.49 -0.32 18.61
C ASP A 339 -18.16 0.58 17.41
N SER A 340 -19.18 1.11 16.74
CA SER A 340 -19.04 1.95 15.53
C SER A 340 -18.34 1.25 14.36
N ASN A 341 -18.36 -0.08 14.32
CA ASN A 341 -17.78 -0.84 13.21
C ASN A 341 -18.83 -1.13 12.12
N LEU A 342 -18.38 -1.15 10.86
CA LEU A 342 -19.20 -1.57 9.72
C LEU A 342 -18.98 -3.06 9.46
N TYR A 343 -20.00 -3.86 9.70
CA TYR A 343 -19.99 -5.32 9.57
C TYR A 343 -20.51 -5.80 8.22
N LEU A 344 -19.85 -6.82 7.67
CA LEU A 344 -20.38 -7.69 6.61
C LEU A 344 -20.76 -9.03 7.22
N GLN A 345 -22.06 -9.28 7.31
CA GLN A 345 -22.62 -10.48 7.92
C GLN A 345 -23.22 -11.42 6.87
N ASP A 346 -22.89 -12.70 6.99
CA ASP A 346 -23.57 -13.78 6.26
C ASP A 346 -24.73 -14.30 7.11
N PHE A 347 -25.92 -14.30 6.51
CA PHE A 347 -27.14 -14.86 7.07
C PHE A 347 -27.54 -16.12 6.32
N THR A 348 -27.68 -17.21 7.08
CA THR A 348 -28.28 -18.46 6.63
C THR A 348 -29.38 -18.84 7.62
N GLY A 349 -30.63 -18.93 7.15
CA GLY A 349 -31.75 -19.42 7.98
C GLY A 349 -32.00 -18.59 9.25
N SER A 350 -32.17 -17.27 9.12
CA SER A 350 -32.48 -16.33 10.21
C SER A 350 -31.40 -16.14 11.28
N SER A 351 -30.30 -16.91 11.25
CA SER A 351 -29.17 -16.76 12.16
C SER A 351 -28.00 -16.05 11.50
N ILE A 352 -27.33 -15.19 12.26
CA ILE A 352 -26.01 -14.66 11.90
C ILE A 352 -25.04 -15.83 11.97
N VAL A 353 -24.50 -16.26 10.83
CA VAL A 353 -23.59 -17.43 10.80
C VAL A 353 -22.19 -17.03 11.25
N ALA A 354 -21.74 -15.82 10.89
CA ALA A 354 -20.54 -15.17 11.40
C ALA A 354 -20.44 -13.72 10.90
N ASN A 355 -19.82 -12.85 11.70
CA ASN A 355 -19.21 -11.63 11.18
C ASN A 355 -18.02 -12.05 10.30
N THR A 356 -18.18 -11.98 8.98
CA THR A 356 -17.11 -12.42 8.07
C THR A 356 -15.99 -11.38 8.00
N HIS A 357 -16.39 -10.11 7.95
CA HIS A 357 -15.50 -8.96 7.88
C HIS A 357 -16.09 -7.81 8.69
N TYR A 358 -15.25 -6.97 9.27
CA TYR A 358 -15.68 -5.66 9.72
C TYR A 358 -14.61 -4.60 9.44
N PHE A 359 -15.07 -3.38 9.22
CA PHE A 359 -14.25 -2.19 9.07
C PHE A 359 -14.38 -1.37 10.33
N SER A 360 -13.25 -1.12 10.98
CA SER A 360 -13.21 -0.30 12.17
C SER A 360 -13.20 1.18 11.83
N ARG A 361 -13.53 2.01 12.82
CA ARG A 361 -13.49 3.48 12.69
C ARG A 361 -12.10 4.03 12.34
N ASP A 362 -11.03 3.34 12.73
CA ASP A 362 -9.64 3.69 12.41
C ASP A 362 -9.19 3.21 11.01
N GLY A 363 -10.09 2.60 10.24
CA GLY A 363 -9.81 2.06 8.92
C GLY A 363 -9.17 0.66 8.94
N SER A 364 -8.97 0.05 10.12
CA SER A 364 -8.51 -1.35 10.18
C SER A 364 -9.57 -2.29 9.61
N VAL A 365 -9.10 -3.27 8.84
CA VAL A 365 -9.95 -4.31 8.25
C VAL A 365 -9.73 -5.59 9.02
N TRP A 366 -10.77 -6.09 9.67
CA TRP A 366 -10.71 -7.38 10.33
C TRP A 366 -11.42 -8.45 9.51
N THR A 367 -10.85 -9.64 9.47
CA THR A 367 -11.45 -10.81 8.81
C THR A 367 -11.41 -12.02 9.74
N LYS A 368 -12.40 -12.90 9.63
CA LYS A 368 -12.44 -14.13 10.45
C LYS A 368 -11.22 -15.04 10.23
N GLN A 369 -10.68 -15.07 9.02
CA GLN A 369 -9.54 -15.94 8.67
C GLN A 369 -8.20 -15.37 9.10
N PHE A 370 -8.03 -14.05 9.07
CA PHE A 370 -6.73 -13.41 9.24
C PHE A 370 -6.61 -12.55 10.51
N GLY A 371 -7.72 -12.30 11.22
CA GLY A 371 -7.77 -11.32 12.30
C GLY A 371 -7.66 -9.91 11.74
N ASP A 372 -6.96 -9.03 12.46
CA ASP A 372 -6.61 -7.69 11.99
C ASP A 372 -5.62 -7.77 10.81
N LEU A 373 -6.10 -7.37 9.63
CA LEU A 373 -5.33 -7.40 8.39
C LEU A 373 -4.19 -6.38 8.43
N ASN A 374 -4.37 -5.24 9.08
CA ASN A 374 -3.35 -4.19 9.17
C ASN A 374 -2.15 -4.70 9.95
N ALA A 375 -2.39 -5.28 11.14
CA ALA A 375 -1.33 -5.89 11.96
C ALA A 375 -0.57 -6.99 11.19
N ARG A 376 -1.25 -7.79 10.37
CA ARG A 376 -0.61 -8.81 9.53
C ARG A 376 0.22 -8.24 8.39
N ILE A 377 -0.27 -7.20 7.72
CA ILE A 377 0.47 -6.52 6.65
C ILE A 377 1.72 -5.87 7.22
N GLU A 378 1.61 -5.19 8.36
CA GLU A 378 2.75 -4.59 9.06
C GLU A 378 3.76 -5.66 9.51
N ALA A 379 3.31 -6.75 10.12
CA ALA A 379 4.20 -7.86 10.53
C ALA A 379 4.92 -8.50 9.34
N ARG A 380 4.23 -8.70 8.21
CA ARG A 380 4.85 -9.19 6.97
C ARG A 380 5.83 -8.17 6.40
N GLY A 381 5.46 -6.89 6.37
CA GLY A 381 6.33 -5.81 5.92
C GLY A 381 7.63 -5.76 6.74
N LEU A 382 7.53 -5.90 8.06
CA LEU A 382 8.67 -5.94 8.96
C LEU A 382 9.54 -7.19 8.75
N ALA A 383 8.93 -8.36 8.52
CA ALA A 383 9.66 -9.58 8.15
C ALA A 383 10.39 -9.44 6.81
N TYR A 384 9.75 -8.85 5.79
CA TYR A 384 10.41 -8.54 4.52
C TYR A 384 11.54 -7.55 4.68
N GLN A 385 11.38 -6.51 5.51
CA GLN A 385 12.43 -5.57 5.82
C GLN A 385 13.61 -6.24 6.53
N GLN A 386 13.35 -7.15 7.48
CA GLN A 386 14.41 -7.92 8.15
C GLN A 386 15.15 -8.85 7.20
N VAL A 387 14.45 -9.52 6.28
CA VAL A 387 15.08 -10.35 5.23
C VAL A 387 15.88 -9.49 4.26
N ALA A 388 15.35 -8.33 3.88
CA ALA A 388 16.04 -7.38 3.02
C ALA A 388 17.28 -6.81 3.71
N GLN A 389 17.21 -6.45 4.99
CA GLN A 389 18.36 -6.01 5.79
C GLN A 389 19.38 -7.13 5.97
N ALA A 390 18.97 -8.36 6.29
CA ALA A 390 19.88 -9.51 6.38
C ALA A 390 20.55 -9.82 5.03
N SER A 391 19.87 -9.55 3.92
CA SER A 391 20.42 -9.70 2.56
C SER A 391 21.28 -8.51 2.14
N ALA A 392 20.99 -7.31 2.62
CA ALA A 392 21.76 -6.08 2.38
C ALA A 392 23.05 -6.03 3.20
N VAL A 393 23.06 -6.57 4.43
CA VAL A 393 24.28 -6.80 5.22
C VAL A 393 25.24 -7.76 4.51
N ARG A 394 24.75 -8.61 3.59
CA ARG A 394 25.62 -9.42 2.71
C ARG A 394 26.09 -8.70 1.44
N LYS A 395 25.56 -7.51 1.12
CA LYS A 395 25.91 -6.76 -0.10
C LYS A 395 26.66 -5.45 0.15
N ASP A 396 26.66 -4.90 1.36
CA ASP A 396 27.49 -3.73 1.73
C ASP A 396 28.96 -4.09 2.04
N GLN A 397 29.48 -5.14 1.38
CA GLN A 397 30.90 -5.51 1.37
C GLN A 397 31.72 -4.61 0.41
N ALA A 398 31.37 -3.33 0.33
CA ALA A 398 32.17 -2.29 -0.32
C ALA A 398 33.23 -1.69 0.64
N SER A 399 33.21 -2.06 1.92
CA SER A 399 34.40 -1.94 2.77
C SER A 399 35.18 -3.24 2.66
N ARG A 400 36.46 -3.13 2.29
CA ARG A 400 37.44 -4.23 2.23
C ARG A 400 37.31 -5.12 3.47
N GLN A 401 36.56 -6.20 3.38
CA GLN A 401 36.76 -7.34 4.26
C GLN A 401 37.82 -8.18 3.57
N ASP A 402 39.07 -7.86 3.87
CA ASP A 402 40.15 -8.80 3.66
C ASP A 402 39.72 -10.06 4.41
N MET A 403 39.45 -11.14 3.66
CA MET A 403 39.19 -12.46 4.24
C MET A 403 40.49 -12.93 4.90
N SER A 404 40.73 -12.44 6.11
CA SER A 404 41.96 -12.63 6.88
C SER A 404 41.97 -13.92 7.69
N GLY A 405 40.97 -14.78 7.47
CA GLY A 405 40.89 -16.12 8.05
C GLY A 405 40.70 -17.19 6.97
N ASP A 406 40.86 -18.45 7.38
CA ASP A 406 40.74 -19.60 6.49
C ASP A 406 39.35 -19.66 5.85
N LEU A 407 39.31 -19.77 4.52
CA LEU A 407 38.09 -20.04 3.77
C LEU A 407 37.81 -21.55 3.79
N LEU A 408 36.96 -22.00 4.71
CA LEU A 408 36.48 -23.39 4.73
C LEU A 408 35.25 -23.56 3.83
N VAL A 409 35.39 -24.28 2.71
CA VAL A 409 34.27 -24.63 1.83
C VAL A 409 33.89 -26.11 2.00
N SER A 410 32.90 -26.38 2.84
CA SER A 410 32.43 -27.75 3.14
C SER A 410 31.38 -28.23 2.12
N LYS A 411 31.81 -28.52 0.90
CA LYS A 411 31.00 -29.17 -0.15
C LYS A 411 31.78 -30.32 -0.78
N GLY A 412 31.08 -31.36 -1.26
CA GLY A 412 31.69 -32.34 -2.16
C GLY A 412 32.03 -31.65 -3.48
N TYR A 413 33.32 -31.53 -3.79
CA TYR A 413 33.86 -30.87 -4.99
C TYR A 413 33.61 -29.35 -5.03
N PRO A 414 34.18 -28.57 -4.08
CA PRO A 414 34.07 -27.12 -4.17
C PRO A 414 34.84 -26.62 -5.38
N VAL A 415 34.20 -25.77 -6.20
CA VAL A 415 34.81 -25.14 -7.37
C VAL A 415 34.85 -23.63 -7.18
N LEU A 416 36.06 -23.06 -7.21
CA LEU A 416 36.26 -21.63 -7.38
C LEU A 416 36.33 -21.31 -8.87
N GLY A 417 35.21 -20.83 -9.42
CA GLY A 417 35.11 -20.41 -10.82
C GLY A 417 35.68 -19.00 -11.03
N MET A 418 36.65 -18.88 -11.93
CA MET A 418 37.26 -17.62 -12.35
C MET A 418 36.89 -17.37 -13.82
N ASN A 419 35.92 -16.48 -14.03
CA ASN A 419 35.45 -16.08 -15.35
C ASN A 419 35.93 -14.65 -15.66
N TYR A 420 36.87 -14.51 -16.58
CA TYR A 420 37.34 -13.22 -17.07
C TYR A 420 37.07 -13.13 -18.58
N PRO A 421 36.48 -12.02 -19.08
CA PRO A 421 36.19 -11.87 -20.50
C PRO A 421 37.44 -12.12 -21.37
N ASN A 422 37.30 -12.90 -22.44
CA ASN A 422 38.37 -13.31 -23.37
C ASN A 422 39.45 -14.22 -22.77
N VAL A 423 39.29 -14.71 -21.54
CA VAL A 423 40.05 -15.83 -20.99
C VAL A 423 39.10 -17.02 -20.89
N PHE A 424 39.60 -18.24 -21.09
CA PHE A 424 38.77 -19.42 -20.91
C PHE A 424 38.25 -19.48 -19.47
N TYR A 425 37.02 -19.96 -19.29
CA TYR A 425 36.43 -20.09 -17.96
C TYR A 425 37.23 -21.13 -17.17
N SER A 426 37.96 -20.68 -16.14
CA SER A 426 38.82 -21.56 -15.35
C SER A 426 38.17 -21.88 -14.00
N GLY A 427 38.36 -23.11 -13.52
CA GLY A 427 37.84 -23.56 -12.23
C GLY A 427 38.95 -24.19 -11.40
N TRP A 428 39.11 -23.73 -10.17
CA TRP A 428 40.00 -24.37 -9.20
C TRP A 428 39.16 -25.25 -8.27
N MET A 429 39.40 -26.56 -8.26
CA MET A 429 38.58 -27.52 -7.51
C MET A 429 39.36 -28.71 -6.97
N VAL A 430 38.87 -29.32 -5.89
CA VAL A 430 39.36 -30.59 -5.37
C VAL A 430 38.42 -31.71 -5.81
N ARG A 431 38.95 -32.78 -6.40
CA ARG A 431 38.19 -33.91 -6.96
C ARG A 431 38.23 -35.17 -6.11
N GLU A 432 37.45 -36.16 -6.52
CA GLU A 432 37.27 -37.49 -5.91
C GLU A 432 38.56 -38.30 -5.83
N ASP A 433 39.52 -38.02 -6.71
CA ASP A 433 40.84 -38.62 -6.75
C ASP A 433 41.82 -37.98 -5.76
N SER A 434 41.33 -37.13 -4.86
CA SER A 434 42.13 -36.36 -3.89
C SER A 434 43.15 -35.42 -4.54
N ARG A 435 42.90 -35.01 -5.79
CA ARG A 435 43.75 -34.05 -6.50
C ARG A 435 43.12 -32.67 -6.56
N THR A 436 43.99 -31.67 -6.56
CA THR A 436 43.61 -30.28 -6.78
C THR A 436 43.76 -29.96 -8.26
N HIS A 437 42.66 -29.65 -8.95
CA HIS A 437 42.64 -29.35 -10.38
C HIS A 437 42.46 -27.85 -10.64
N LEU A 438 43.21 -27.35 -11.62
CA LEU A 438 42.83 -26.18 -12.40
C LEU A 438 42.25 -26.67 -13.73
N MET A 439 40.96 -26.48 -13.92
CA MET A 439 40.21 -26.98 -15.08
C MET A 439 39.79 -25.85 -16.01
N ASN A 440 39.70 -26.15 -17.30
CA ASN A 440 38.90 -25.38 -18.23
C ASN A 440 37.44 -25.85 -18.10
N MET A 441 36.61 -25.04 -17.47
CA MET A 441 35.20 -25.33 -17.19
C MET A 441 34.34 -25.39 -18.46
N SER A 442 34.80 -24.80 -19.57
CA SER A 442 34.10 -24.85 -20.86
C SER A 442 34.29 -26.19 -21.57
N SER A 443 35.45 -26.84 -21.43
CA SER A 443 35.76 -28.13 -22.06
C SER A 443 35.82 -29.31 -21.09
N ASN A 444 35.63 -29.06 -19.80
CA ASN A 444 35.83 -30.02 -18.72
C ASN A 444 37.22 -30.67 -18.71
N GLY A 445 38.22 -30.00 -19.30
CA GLY A 445 39.60 -30.48 -19.39
C GLY A 445 40.44 -30.02 -18.20
N SER A 446 41.21 -30.92 -17.58
CA SER A 446 42.21 -30.56 -16.57
C SER A 446 43.40 -29.90 -17.25
N LEU A 447 43.71 -28.65 -16.93
CA LEU A 447 44.89 -27.95 -17.45
C LEU A 447 46.14 -28.29 -16.64
N PHE A 448 45.94 -28.38 -15.33
CA PHE A 448 46.96 -28.61 -14.32
C PHE A 448 46.32 -29.30 -13.13
N ASN A 449 46.99 -30.27 -12.52
CA ASN A 449 46.57 -30.84 -11.26
C ASN A 449 47.76 -31.17 -10.35
N ILE A 450 47.50 -31.11 -9.03
CA ILE A 450 48.43 -31.48 -7.98
C ILE A 450 47.84 -32.68 -7.24
N GLY A 451 48.61 -33.77 -7.20
CA GLY A 451 48.28 -34.98 -6.45
C GLY A 451 48.38 -34.78 -4.94
N SER A 452 47.74 -35.65 -4.17
CA SER A 452 47.89 -35.70 -2.71
C SER A 452 49.33 -36.05 -2.27
N ASP A 453 50.12 -36.65 -3.16
CA ASP A 453 51.54 -36.93 -3.02
C ASP A 453 52.44 -35.75 -3.45
N GLY A 454 51.86 -34.62 -3.84
CA GLY A 454 52.58 -33.46 -4.37
C GLY A 454 53.02 -33.60 -5.83
N SER A 455 52.67 -34.70 -6.52
CA SER A 455 52.96 -34.84 -7.95
C SER A 455 52.23 -33.76 -8.76
N VAL A 456 52.94 -33.18 -9.73
CA VAL A 456 52.40 -32.11 -10.56
C VAL A 456 52.19 -32.63 -11.97
N GLN A 457 50.95 -32.62 -12.44
CA GLN A 457 50.61 -33.01 -13.81
C GLN A 457 50.06 -31.82 -14.60
N THR A 458 50.47 -31.70 -15.85
CA THR A 458 49.92 -30.69 -16.77
C THR A 458 49.41 -31.34 -18.03
N ALA A 459 48.40 -30.72 -18.66
CA ALA A 459 47.83 -31.22 -19.91
C ALA A 459 48.87 -31.34 -21.04
N GLN A 460 49.86 -30.45 -21.07
CA GLN A 460 50.87 -30.41 -22.12
C GLN A 460 52.07 -31.33 -21.85
N LEU A 461 52.43 -31.52 -20.59
CA LEU A 461 53.69 -32.15 -20.21
C LEU A 461 53.50 -33.49 -19.50
N GLY A 462 52.27 -33.89 -19.15
CA GLY A 462 52.02 -35.07 -18.34
C GLY A 462 52.59 -34.90 -16.93
N ASP A 463 53.17 -35.99 -16.38
CA ASP A 463 53.86 -35.97 -15.10
C ASP A 463 55.16 -35.15 -15.17
N LEU A 464 55.14 -33.98 -14.54
CA LEU A 464 56.28 -33.07 -14.52
C LEU A 464 57.44 -33.66 -13.72
N ASN A 465 57.17 -34.41 -12.65
CA ASN A 465 58.21 -34.98 -11.80
C ASN A 465 59.00 -36.04 -12.58
N GLY A 466 58.31 -36.99 -13.21
CA GLY A 466 58.94 -37.97 -14.09
C GLY A 466 59.76 -37.34 -15.22
N ARG A 467 59.31 -36.22 -15.78
CA ARG A 467 60.07 -35.51 -16.82
C ARG A 467 61.33 -34.81 -16.30
N ILE A 468 61.28 -34.24 -15.09
CA ILE A 468 62.44 -33.63 -14.46
C ILE A 468 63.47 -34.72 -14.14
N GLU A 469 63.06 -35.82 -13.52
CA GLU A 469 63.94 -36.96 -13.20
C GLU A 469 64.55 -37.60 -14.45
N ALA A 470 63.76 -37.77 -15.53
CA ALA A 470 64.26 -38.27 -16.81
C ALA A 470 65.31 -37.32 -17.44
N ARG A 471 65.09 -36.01 -17.35
CA ARG A 471 66.07 -35.02 -17.86
C ARG A 471 67.31 -34.93 -16.99
N ALA A 472 67.15 -34.99 -15.67
CA ALA A 472 68.24 -34.96 -14.70
C ALA A 472 69.13 -36.20 -14.86
N SER A 473 68.53 -37.38 -14.99
CA SER A 473 69.27 -38.63 -15.26
C SER A 473 69.95 -38.62 -16.63
N ALA A 474 69.29 -38.14 -17.69
CA ALA A 474 69.93 -37.98 -19.00
C ALA A 474 71.11 -36.99 -18.96
N PHE A 475 70.99 -35.90 -18.21
CA PHE A 475 72.07 -34.95 -18.01
C PHE A 475 73.22 -35.56 -17.19
N ALA A 476 72.90 -36.27 -16.10
CA ALA A 476 73.89 -36.97 -15.27
C ALA A 476 74.62 -38.06 -16.07
N GLU A 477 73.92 -38.78 -16.94
CA GLU A 477 74.50 -39.79 -17.82
C GLU A 477 75.39 -39.13 -18.88
N ASN A 478 74.93 -38.06 -19.53
CA ASN A 478 75.77 -37.31 -20.47
C ASN A 478 77.02 -36.71 -19.79
N ALA A 479 76.89 -36.21 -18.55
CA ALA A 479 78.00 -35.70 -17.77
C ALA A 479 78.96 -36.83 -17.35
N ARG A 480 78.44 -38.01 -16.98
CA ARG A 480 79.23 -39.21 -16.71
C ARG A 480 79.95 -39.72 -17.95
N VAL A 481 79.30 -39.78 -19.10
CA VAL A 481 79.90 -40.16 -20.39
C VAL A 481 80.98 -39.14 -20.78
N ALA A 482 80.73 -37.84 -20.62
CA ALA A 482 81.73 -36.80 -20.87
C ALA A 482 82.94 -36.94 -19.94
N ALA A 483 82.73 -37.19 -18.64
CA ALA A 483 83.80 -37.44 -17.67
C ALA A 483 84.56 -38.74 -17.97
N TYR A 484 83.86 -39.82 -18.33
CA TYR A 484 84.45 -41.08 -18.75
C TYR A 484 85.31 -40.92 -20.00
N ASN A 485 84.79 -40.25 -21.03
CA ASN A 485 85.55 -39.96 -22.25
C ASN A 485 86.76 -39.07 -21.97
N ALA A 486 86.65 -38.09 -21.08
CA ALA A 486 87.79 -37.27 -20.68
C ALA A 486 88.90 -38.10 -19.99
N VAL A 487 88.53 -39.06 -19.13
CA VAL A 487 89.47 -39.97 -18.46
C VAL A 487 90.08 -40.99 -19.43
N VAL A 488 89.29 -41.58 -20.33
CA VAL A 488 89.78 -42.58 -21.30
C VAL A 488 90.73 -41.95 -22.32
N ILE A 489 90.52 -40.68 -22.71
CA ILE A 489 91.45 -39.97 -23.60
C ILE A 489 92.76 -39.62 -22.88
N SER A 490 92.75 -39.44 -21.55
CA SER A 490 93.96 -39.14 -20.76
C SER A 490 94.69 -40.38 -20.23
N ALA A 491 94.03 -41.53 -20.14
CA ALA A 491 94.65 -42.84 -19.92
C ALA A 491 94.89 -43.56 -21.25
N ARG A 492 95.73 -42.96 -22.11
CA ARG A 492 96.25 -43.67 -23.28
C ARG A 492 97.26 -44.71 -22.79
N TYR A 493 96.80 -45.92 -22.47
CA TYR A 493 97.69 -47.08 -22.40
C TYR A 493 98.21 -47.32 -23.82
N VAL A 494 99.38 -46.75 -24.11
CA VAL A 494 100.18 -47.19 -25.25
C VAL A 494 100.56 -48.62 -24.91
N HIS A 495 99.88 -49.58 -25.53
CA HIS A 495 100.37 -50.95 -25.58
C HIS A 495 101.69 -50.87 -26.33
N VAL A 496 102.79 -50.75 -25.60
CA VAL A 496 104.09 -51.14 -26.15
C VAL A 496 103.92 -52.63 -26.42
N GLY A 497 104.15 -53.01 -27.68
CA GLY A 497 103.99 -54.39 -28.12
C GLY A 497 104.73 -55.37 -27.23
N ASP A 498 104.40 -56.66 -27.36
CA ASP A 498 105.16 -57.73 -26.74
C ASP A 498 106.66 -57.41 -26.80
N LEU A 499 107.25 -57.32 -25.61
CA LEU A 499 108.69 -57.24 -25.46
C LEU A 499 109.22 -58.61 -25.86
N ASP A 500 109.28 -58.84 -27.18
CA ASP A 500 109.89 -60.01 -27.78
C ASP A 500 111.40 -59.88 -27.55
N ILE A 501 111.84 -60.22 -26.33
CA ILE A 501 113.24 -60.53 -26.02
C ILE A 501 113.50 -61.92 -26.58
N THR A 502 113.46 -62.03 -27.90
CA THR A 502 114.04 -63.17 -28.61
C THR A 502 114.95 -62.62 -29.69
N GLY A 503 116.24 -62.59 -29.33
CA GLY A 503 117.36 -61.92 -29.97
C GLY A 503 117.37 -61.82 -31.49
N SER A 504 117.78 -60.64 -31.97
CA SER A 504 118.85 -60.58 -32.97
C SER A 504 119.59 -59.25 -32.90
N TYR A 505 120.88 -59.35 -32.57
CA TYR A 505 121.86 -58.28 -32.52
C TYR A 505 122.13 -57.74 -33.93
N ASN A 506 121.75 -56.47 -34.18
CA ASN A 506 122.40 -55.48 -35.09
C ASN A 506 121.39 -54.48 -35.71
N GLY A 507 120.60 -53.83 -34.86
CA GLY A 507 119.83 -52.65 -35.27
C GLY A 507 120.24 -51.48 -34.40
N GLY A 508 120.83 -50.44 -35.02
CA GLY A 508 121.08 -49.17 -34.35
C GLY A 508 119.82 -48.68 -33.64
N MET A 509 119.96 -48.27 -32.38
CA MET A 509 118.86 -47.77 -31.58
C MET A 509 118.34 -46.47 -32.20
N VAL A 510 117.30 -46.58 -33.02
CA VAL A 510 116.43 -45.47 -33.37
C VAL A 510 115.54 -45.26 -32.15
N GLU A 511 115.74 -44.15 -31.45
CA GLU A 511 114.90 -43.75 -30.32
C GLU A 511 113.42 -43.74 -30.76
N PRO A 512 112.54 -44.57 -30.16
CA PRO A 512 111.12 -44.48 -30.45
C PRO A 512 110.59 -43.16 -29.87
N TYR A 513 110.04 -42.37 -30.78
CA TYR A 513 109.33 -41.10 -30.53
C TYR A 513 108.59 -41.08 -29.19
N GLY A 514 109.10 -40.23 -28.29
CA GLY A 514 108.38 -39.53 -27.23
C GLY A 514 107.39 -40.36 -26.40
N GLY A 515 107.85 -40.95 -25.30
CA GLY A 515 106.90 -41.43 -24.29
C GLY A 515 107.45 -42.03 -23.01
N ALA A 516 108.62 -42.67 -23.02
CA ALA A 516 109.20 -43.26 -21.81
C ALA A 516 110.72 -43.10 -21.81
N VAL A 517 111.21 -42.11 -21.06
CA VAL A 517 112.64 -41.82 -20.92
C VAL A 517 113.21 -42.77 -19.86
N CYS A 518 113.65 -43.96 -20.28
CA CYS A 518 114.57 -44.77 -19.49
C CYS A 518 115.99 -44.32 -19.83
N THR A 519 116.58 -43.44 -19.03
CA THR A 519 117.97 -42.99 -19.22
C THR A 519 118.90 -43.88 -18.40
N GLY A 520 119.71 -44.69 -19.09
CA GLY A 520 120.86 -45.34 -18.46
C GLY A 520 121.91 -44.30 -18.07
N ARG A 521 122.31 -44.26 -16.80
CA ARG A 521 123.27 -43.24 -16.30
C ARG A 521 124.73 -43.60 -16.59
N SER A 522 125.06 -44.89 -16.75
CA SER A 522 126.39 -45.33 -17.19
C SER A 522 126.35 -46.77 -17.69
N SER A 523 126.86 -47.01 -18.89
CA SER A 523 127.30 -48.34 -19.33
C SER A 523 128.78 -48.52 -19.00
N ILE A 524 129.15 -49.71 -18.53
CA ILE A 524 130.55 -50.12 -18.46
C ILE A 524 130.66 -51.35 -19.33
N THR A 525 131.52 -51.28 -20.34
CA THR A 525 131.86 -52.43 -21.18
C THR A 525 132.75 -53.34 -20.33
N SER A 526 132.29 -54.55 -20.02
CA SER A 526 133.19 -55.58 -19.48
C SER A 526 134.12 -56.06 -20.59
N GLY A 527 135.35 -56.46 -20.21
CA GLY A 527 136.52 -56.61 -21.08
C GLY A 527 136.44 -57.56 -22.29
N ASP A 528 135.29 -58.19 -22.55
CA ASP A 528 135.11 -59.16 -23.65
C ASP A 528 134.19 -58.63 -24.77
N GLY A 529 134.07 -57.30 -24.89
CA GLY A 529 133.60 -56.61 -26.10
C GLY A 529 132.11 -56.75 -26.47
N ASN A 530 131.37 -57.69 -25.88
CA ASN A 530 129.99 -57.99 -26.30
C ASN A 530 128.93 -57.87 -25.19
N ASP A 531 129.31 -57.61 -23.93
CA ASP A 531 128.34 -57.41 -22.85
C ASP A 531 128.29 -55.95 -22.37
N ILE A 532 127.14 -55.31 -22.57
CA ILE A 532 126.81 -54.01 -21.97
C ILE A 532 126.07 -54.28 -20.66
N ILE A 533 126.78 -54.15 -19.54
CA ILE A 533 126.15 -54.25 -18.22
C ILE A 533 125.59 -52.86 -17.84
N ILE A 534 124.26 -52.74 -17.82
CA ILE A 534 123.57 -51.54 -17.33
C ILE A 534 123.57 -51.57 -15.79
N ARG A 535 124.48 -50.84 -15.15
CA ARG A 535 124.63 -50.84 -13.68
C ARG A 535 123.49 -50.16 -12.92
N ALA A 536 122.74 -49.27 -13.57
CA ALA A 536 121.61 -48.59 -12.95
C ALA A 536 120.62 -48.11 -14.01
N MET A 537 119.41 -48.68 -13.98
CA MET A 537 118.24 -48.11 -14.65
C MET A 537 117.58 -47.11 -13.69
N ARG A 538 117.36 -45.89 -14.16
CA ARG A 538 116.50 -44.94 -13.46
C ARG A 538 115.24 -44.75 -14.28
N PHE A 539 114.13 -45.24 -13.76
CA PHE A 539 112.82 -44.83 -14.24
C PHE A 539 112.58 -43.41 -13.74
N ARG A 540 112.16 -42.50 -14.63
CA ARG A 540 111.49 -41.29 -14.15
C ARG A 540 110.25 -41.74 -13.39
N GLN A 541 109.96 -41.12 -12.24
CA GLN A 541 108.76 -41.42 -11.48
C GLN A 541 107.53 -41.35 -12.41
N PRO A 542 106.61 -42.32 -12.34
CA PRO A 542 105.39 -42.25 -13.11
C PRO A 542 104.67 -40.96 -12.74
N GLN A 543 104.27 -40.23 -13.78
CA GLN A 543 103.50 -39.00 -13.63
C GLN A 543 102.06 -39.29 -14.02
N ILE A 544 101.12 -38.83 -13.20
CA ILE A 544 99.69 -38.85 -13.52
C ILE A 544 99.30 -37.42 -13.86
N TYR A 545 98.67 -37.20 -15.01
CA TYR A 545 98.07 -35.92 -15.34
C TYR A 545 96.77 -35.75 -14.56
N VAL A 546 96.71 -34.73 -13.71
CA VAL A 546 95.52 -34.44 -12.91
C VAL A 546 94.98 -33.07 -13.37
N PRO A 547 93.93 -33.04 -14.23
CA PRO A 547 93.46 -31.81 -14.86
C PRO A 547 93.11 -30.72 -13.86
N ASN A 548 92.51 -31.09 -12.72
CA ASN A 548 92.10 -30.15 -11.67
C ASN A 548 93.27 -29.61 -10.83
N ALA A 549 94.44 -30.22 -10.92
CA ALA A 549 95.66 -29.74 -10.26
C ALA A 549 96.59 -28.95 -11.21
N GLY A 550 96.15 -28.70 -12.44
CA GLY A 550 96.86 -27.84 -13.40
C GLY A 550 98.10 -28.46 -14.04
N GLY A 551 98.30 -29.79 -13.99
CA GLY A 551 99.46 -30.42 -14.62
C GLY A 551 99.73 -31.88 -14.28
N TRP A 552 100.91 -32.34 -14.70
CA TRP A 552 101.47 -33.66 -14.38
C TRP A 552 102.02 -33.67 -12.95
N ILE A 553 101.54 -34.61 -12.12
CA ILE A 553 102.01 -34.79 -10.74
C ILE A 553 102.87 -36.06 -10.68
N GLN A 554 104.01 -35.99 -9.98
CA GLN A 554 104.84 -37.17 -9.69
C GLN A 554 104.18 -38.05 -8.63
N VAL A 555 104.05 -39.35 -8.93
CA VAL A 555 103.60 -40.34 -7.94
C VAL A 555 104.84 -40.82 -7.16
N GLY A 556 104.96 -40.39 -5.92
CA GLY A 556 105.94 -40.95 -4.99
C GLY A 556 105.50 -42.36 -4.57
N PHE A 557 106.28 -43.38 -4.89
CA PHE A 557 106.17 -44.67 -4.22
C PHE A 557 106.86 -44.54 -2.86
N ALA A 558 106.12 -44.82 -1.78
CA ALA A 558 106.69 -44.99 -0.44
C ALA A 558 107.35 -46.36 -0.32
#